data_AF-A0A0B0I9V2-F1
#
_entry.id   AF-A0A0B0I9V2-F1
#
_cell.length_a   1.000
_cell.length_b   1.000
_cell.length_c   1.000
_cell.angle_alpha   90.00
_cell.angle_beta   90.00
_cell.angle_gamma   90.00
#
_symmetry.space_group_name_H-M   'P 1'
#
loop_
_entity.id
_entity.type
_entity.pdbx_description
1 polymer ?
#
loop_
_entity_poly.entity_id
_entity_poly.type
_entity_poly.pdbx_seq_one_letter_code
_entity_poly.pdbx_strand_id
1 'polypeptide(L)' 'MFFKKVSKKETKNWEKGCIFGFYSFIMAFFINQIYVYFFSSYLFSNFAILGIGLLSAFAWSFFKNVRS' A
#
# COMPACT_ATOMS: atom_id res chain seq x y z
N MET A 1 22.69 -10.92 15.36
CA MET A 1 21.24 -10.66 15.55
C MET A 1 20.92 -9.36 14.81
N PHE A 2 20.37 -9.44 13.59
CA PHE A 2 20.31 -8.29 12.65
C PHE A 2 19.01 -7.46 12.72
N PHE A 3 18.21 -7.63 13.77
CA PHE A 3 16.96 -6.89 13.92
C PHE A 3 17.09 -5.81 14.99
N LYS A 4 17.12 -4.55 14.54
CA LYS A 4 17.00 -3.39 15.42
C LYS A 4 15.60 -3.37 16.01
N LYS A 5 15.49 -3.05 17.30
CA LYS A 5 14.20 -2.89 17.98
C LYS A 5 13.45 -1.71 17.35
N VAL A 6 12.28 -1.97 16.80
CA VAL A 6 11.42 -0.95 16.19
C VAL A 6 10.95 0.02 17.28
N SER A 7 11.14 1.32 17.05
CA SER A 7 10.71 2.35 17.99
C SER A 7 9.18 2.51 17.97
N LYS A 8 8.61 3.01 19.07
CA LYS A 8 7.17 3.31 19.15
C LYS A 8 6.71 4.29 18.05
N LYS A 9 7.60 5.17 17.58
CA LYS A 9 7.35 6.12 16.48
C LYS A 9 7.24 5.39 15.14
N GLU A 10 8.19 4.50 14.87
CA GLU A 10 8.19 3.67 13.66
C GLU A 10 6.96 2.74 13.61
N THR A 11 6.55 2.15 14.73
CA THR A 11 5.32 1.34 14.81
C THR A 11 4.08 2.16 14.46
N LYS A 12 3.92 3.36 15.05
CA LYS A 12 2.78 4.26 14.73
C LYS A 12 2.79 4.72 13.27
N ASN A 13 3.98 4.98 12.69
CA ASN A 13 4.11 5.34 11.29
C ASN A 13 3.74 4.16 10.37
N TRP A 14 4.14 2.95 10.75
CA TRP A 14 3.79 1.71 10.05
C TRP A 14 2.28 1.46 10.07
N GLU A 15 1.60 1.58 11.22
CA GLU A 15 0.15 1.44 11.31
C GLU A 15 -0.59 2.40 10.36
N LYS A 16 -0.19 3.67 10.34
CA LYS A 16 -0.76 4.65 9.39
C LYS A 16 -0.44 4.30 7.95
N GLY A 17 0.76 3.77 7.69
CA GLY A 17 1.16 3.27 6.37
C GLY A 17 0.30 2.10 5.91
N CYS A 18 0.05 1.11 6.76
CA CYS A 18 -0.83 -0.02 6.47
C CYS A 18 -2.24 0.44 6.12
N ILE A 19 -2.80 1.39 6.88
CA ILE A 19 -4.12 1.96 6.59
C ILE A 19 -4.10 2.62 5.20
N PHE A 20 -3.09 3.47 4.92
CA PHE A 20 -2.96 4.14 3.63
C PHE A 20 -2.79 3.16 2.46
N GLY A 21 -1.98 2.11 2.63
CA GLY A 21 -1.79 1.06 1.63
C GLY A 21 -3.05 0.24 1.40
N PHE A 22 -3.82 -0.06 2.44
CA PHE A 22 -5.11 -0.73 2.31
C PHE A 22 -6.10 0.10 1.50
N TYR A 23 -6.20 1.40 1.75
CA TYR A 23 -7.05 2.28 0.93
C TYR A 23 -6.55 2.41 -0.51
N SER A 24 -5.24 2.43 -0.72
CA SER A 24 -4.64 2.41 -2.07
C SER A 24 -5.00 1.12 -2.83
N PHE A 25 -4.96 -0.02 -2.14
CA PHE A 25 -5.39 -1.31 -2.68
C PHE A 25 -6.86 -1.30 -3.07
N ILE A 26 -7.75 -0.86 -2.16
CA ILE A 26 -9.20 -0.77 -2.44
C ILE A 26 -9.46 0.13 -3.64
N MET A 27 -8.79 1.28 -3.71
CA MET A 27 -8.94 2.23 -4.81
C MET A 27 -8.51 1.63 -6.16
N ALA A 28 -7.34 0.99 -6.21
CA ALA A 28 -6.85 0.32 -7.41
C ALA A 28 -7.76 -0.85 -7.82
N PHE A 29 -8.27 -1.61 -6.86
CA PHE A 29 -9.24 -2.68 -7.10
C PHE A 29 -10.54 -2.13 -7.68
N PHE A 30 -11.08 -1.05 -7.09
CA PHE A 30 -12.29 -0.40 -7.56
C PHE A 30 -12.16 0.11 -9.01
N ILE A 31 -11.04 0.75 -9.34
CA ILE A 31 -10.74 1.18 -10.71
C ILE A 31 -10.67 -0.02 -11.66
N ASN A 32 -10.03 -1.12 -11.24
CA ASN A 32 -9.94 -2.33 -12.06
C ASN A 32 -11.33 -2.95 -12.32
N GLN A 33 -12.22 -2.95 -11.33
CA GLN A 33 -13.59 -3.44 -11.50
C GLN A 33 -14.42 -2.57 -12.43
N ILE A 34 -14.30 -1.24 -12.31
CA ILE A 34 -14.90 -0.31 -13.28
C ILE A 34 -14.42 -0.62 -14.69
N TYR A 35 -13.13 -0.83 -14.88
CA TYR A 35 -12.57 -1.12 -16.19
C TYR A 35 -13.09 -2.45 -16.76
N VAL A 36 -13.17 -3.50 -15.94
CA VAL A 36 -13.77 -4.78 -16.33
C VAL A 36 -15.23 -4.60 -16.77
N TYR A 37 -16.01 -3.79 -16.05
CA TYR A 37 -17.40 -3.52 -16.38
C TYR A 37 -17.56 -2.88 -17.77
N PHE A 38 -16.70 -1.93 -18.14
CA PHE A 38 -16.81 -1.21 -19.42
C PHE A 38 -16.09 -1.92 -20.58
N PHE A 39 -14.99 -2.62 -20.33
CA PHE A 39 -14.09 -3.12 -21.37
C PHE A 39 -13.94 -4.65 -21.39
N SER A 40 -14.65 -5.38 -20.52
CA SER A 40 -14.61 -6.85 -20.42
C SER A 40 -13.19 -7.43 -20.32
N SER A 41 -12.25 -6.64 -19.80
CA SER A 41 -10.83 -6.97 -19.65
C SER A 41 -10.27 -6.36 -18.37
N TYR A 42 -9.11 -6.82 -17.91
CA TYR A 42 -8.47 -6.32 -16.70
C TYR A 42 -7.45 -5.23 -17.03
N LEU A 43 -7.52 -4.11 -16.32
CA LEU A 43 -6.55 -3.02 -16.46
C LEU A 43 -5.25 -3.34 -15.71
N PHE A 44 -5.37 -3.94 -14.53
CA PHE A 44 -4.26 -4.41 -13.71
C PHE A 44 -4.42 -5.89 -13.36
N SER A 45 -3.30 -6.61 -13.25
CA SER A 45 -3.31 -7.95 -12.67
C SER A 45 -3.53 -7.88 -11.16
N ASN A 46 -4.06 -8.95 -10.56
CA ASN A 46 -4.27 -9.02 -9.11
C ASN A 46 -2.97 -8.80 -8.31
N PHE A 47 -1.84 -9.31 -8.81
CA PHE A 47 -0.53 -9.07 -8.23
C PHE A 47 -0.11 -7.60 -8.30
N ALA A 48 -0.42 -6.90 -9.39
CA ALA A 48 -0.14 -5.47 -9.51
C ALA A 48 -0.97 -4.64 -8.51
N ILE A 49 -2.25 -4.96 -8.33
CA ILE A 49 -3.14 -4.26 -7.37
C ILE A 49 -2.64 -4.47 -5.94
N LEU A 50 -2.26 -5.70 -5.58
CA LEU A 50 -1.66 -6.02 -4.28
C LEU A 50 -0.32 -5.29 -4.10
N GLY A 51 0.49 -5.24 -5.15
CA GLY A 51 1.75 -4.49 -5.19
C GLY A 51 1.56 -3.00 -4.94
N ILE A 52 0.55 -2.37 -5.55
CA ILE A 52 0.21 -0.96 -5.33
C ILE A 52 -0.09 -0.71 -3.84
N GLY A 53 -0.91 -1.55 -3.21
CA GLY A 53 -1.22 -1.40 -1.79
C GLY A 53 0.01 -1.53 -0.88
N LEU A 54 0.85 -2.55 -1.12
CA LEU A 54 2.08 -2.76 -0.36
C LEU A 54 3.10 -1.63 -0.57
N LEU A 55 3.36 -1.25 -1.82
CA LEU A 55 4.29 -0.18 -2.15
C LEU A 55 3.84 1.14 -1.53
N SER A 56 2.55 1.45 -1.55
CA SER A 56 1.99 2.63 -0.88
C SER A 56 2.22 2.58 0.64
N ALA A 57 2.02 1.44 1.30
CA ALA A 57 2.26 1.30 2.74
C ALA A 57 3.74 1.48 3.09
N PHE A 58 4.64 0.83 2.34
CA PHE A 58 6.08 0.94 2.53
C PHE A 58 6.59 2.34 2.22
N ALA A 59 6.14 2.95 1.12
CA ALA A 59 6.50 4.32 0.76
C ALA A 59 6.09 5.30 1.86
N TRP A 60 4.86 5.20 2.37
CA TRP A 60 4.41 6.04 3.48
C TRP A 60 5.31 5.91 4.72
N SER A 61 5.60 4.69 5.13
CA SER A 61 6.44 4.41 6.30
C SER A 61 7.87 4.91 6.09
N PHE A 62 8.45 4.68 4.90
CA PHE A 62 9.80 5.13 4.55
C PHE A 62 9.90 6.65 4.56
N PHE A 63 9.01 7.36 3.87
CA PHE A 63 9.02 8.82 3.84
C PHE A 63 8.86 9.43 5.23
N LYS A 64 8.01 8.85 6.09
CA LYS A 64 7.81 9.35 7.45
C LYS A 64 8.97 9.04 8.38
N ASN A 65 9.66 7.92 8.19
CA ASN A 65 10.82 7.57 9.01
C ASN A 65 12.09 8.35 8.60
N VAL A 66 12.26 8.66 7.31
CA VAL A 66 13.39 9.49 6.82
C VAL A 66 13.27 10.96 7.26
N ARG A 67 12.05 11.51 7.31
CA ARG A 67 11.79 12.90 7.71
C ARG A 67 11.66 13.12 9.23
N SER A 68 11.86 12.08 10.02
CA SER A 68 11.48 12.00 11.45
C SER A 68 12.65 12.19 12.38
#